data_AF-A0A7X7KBG1-F1
#
_entry.id   AF-A0A7X7KBG1-F1
#
_cell.length_a   1.000
_cell.length_b   1.000
_cell.length_c   1.000
_cell.angle_alpha   90.00
_cell.angle_beta   90.00
_cell.angle_gamma   90.00
#
_symmetry.space_group_name_H-M   'P 1'
#
loop_
_entity.id
_entity.type
_entity.pdbx_description
1 polymer ?
#
loop_
_entity_poly.entity_id
_entity_poly.type
_entity_poly.pdbx_seq_one_letter_code
_entity_poly.pdbx_strand_id
1 'polypeptide(L)'
;VYRVSDDASTRDPLRRSAVVWHHRPLDAAAMVRAAGPFAGLHDFAAFCKPREGATTIRTLQRFTWERPGQGADGGLLVATVVADAFCHHMVRALVGASLAVGEGRREPAWMGALLTGVRGDLSEALAPPHGLTLEAVAYPPDAELAARATQTRARREG
;
A
#
# COMPACT_ATOMS: atom_id res chain seq x y z
N VAL A 1 -7.48 -1.30 -2.81
CA VAL A 1 -7.69 -1.66 -1.39
C VAL A 1 -6.96 -2.95 -1.08
N TYR A 2 -6.46 -3.10 0.15
CA TYR A 2 -5.87 -4.35 0.63
C TYR A 2 -6.57 -4.81 1.90
N ARG A 3 -6.92 -6.10 2.02
CA ARG A 3 -7.71 -6.62 3.15
C ARG A 3 -6.96 -7.69 3.96
N VAL A 4 -7.01 -7.54 5.28
CA VAL A 4 -6.39 -8.45 6.25
C VAL A 4 -7.37 -8.80 7.35
N SER A 5 -7.43 -10.07 7.72
CA SER A 5 -8.06 -10.55 8.95
C SER A 5 -6.96 -11.01 9.90
N ASP A 6 -6.78 -10.30 11.01
CA ASP A 6 -5.82 -10.61 12.08
C ASP A 6 -6.47 -11.26 13.32
N ASP A 7 -7.79 -11.40 13.31
CA ASP A 7 -8.59 -12.13 14.30
C ASP A 7 -9.25 -13.35 13.63
N ALA A 8 -9.03 -14.53 14.20
CA ALA A 8 -9.61 -15.79 13.71
C ALA A 8 -11.15 -15.76 13.65
N SER A 9 -11.81 -15.00 14.53
CA SER A 9 -13.27 -14.87 14.56
C SER A 9 -13.84 -14.15 13.31
N THR A 10 -13.00 -13.35 12.64
CA THR A 10 -13.39 -12.56 11.45
C THR A 10 -13.06 -13.28 10.13
N ARG A 11 -12.52 -14.50 10.20
CA ARG A 11 -12.11 -15.25 9.00
C ARG A 11 -13.33 -15.88 8.33
N ASP A 12 -13.70 -15.31 7.18
CA ASP A 12 -14.71 -15.88 6.29
C ASP A 12 -14.04 -16.78 5.22
N PRO A 13 -14.30 -18.11 5.21
CA PRO A 13 -13.76 -19.02 4.21
C PRO A 13 -14.16 -18.69 2.76
N LEU A 14 -15.29 -18.02 2.55
CA LEU A 14 -15.73 -17.57 1.22
C LEU A 14 -14.87 -16.44 0.67
N ARG A 15 -14.19 -15.69 1.56
CA ARG A 15 -13.34 -14.54 1.20
C ARG A 15 -11.84 -14.85 1.23
N ARG A 16 -11.45 -16.11 1.43
CA ARG A 16 -10.03 -16.54 1.53
C ARG A 16 -9.17 -16.17 0.31
N SER A 17 -9.77 -15.95 -0.85
CA SER A 17 -9.07 -15.52 -2.07
C SER A 17 -8.94 -14.01 -2.22
N ALA A 18 -9.52 -13.23 -1.29
CA ALA A 18 -9.58 -11.76 -1.32
C ALA A 18 -9.13 -11.10 0.00
N VAL A 19 -8.99 -11.88 1.08
CA VAL A 19 -8.62 -11.41 2.42
C VAL A 19 -7.46 -12.25 2.92
N VAL A 20 -6.34 -11.60 3.27
CA VAL A 20 -5.20 -12.30 3.88
C VAL A 20 -5.50 -12.63 5.32
N TRP A 21 -5.36 -13.89 5.69
CA TRP A 21 -5.38 -14.29 7.09
C TRP A 21 -4.00 -14.09 7.69
N HIS A 22 -3.92 -13.12 8.60
CA HIS A 22 -2.75 -12.87 9.40
C HIS A 22 -2.87 -13.59 10.74
N HIS A 23 -1.73 -14.03 11.27
CA HIS A 23 -1.66 -14.97 12.39
C HIS A 23 -1.52 -14.27 13.75
N ARG A 24 -1.09 -13.01 13.77
CA ARG A 24 -0.94 -12.18 14.97
C ARG A 24 -1.92 -11.01 14.92
N PRO A 25 -2.44 -10.54 16.06
CA PRO A 25 -3.13 -9.25 16.13
C PRO A 25 -2.21 -8.12 15.66
N LEU A 26 -2.80 -7.09 15.06
CA LEU A 26 -2.08 -5.93 14.52
C LEU A 26 -2.53 -4.63 15.19
N ASP A 27 -1.57 -3.79 15.57
CA ASP A 27 -1.85 -2.42 16.03
C ASP A 27 -2.21 -1.51 14.84
N ALA A 28 -3.52 -1.34 14.62
CA ALA A 28 -4.06 -0.47 13.59
C ALA A 28 -3.58 0.98 13.71
N ALA A 29 -3.45 1.49 14.94
CA ALA A 29 -3.05 2.88 15.17
C ALA A 29 -1.57 3.09 14.82
N ALA A 30 -0.70 2.12 15.13
CA ALA A 30 0.70 2.15 14.69
C ALA A 30 0.81 2.12 13.15
N MET A 31 0.01 1.29 12.49
CA MET A 31 -0.02 1.20 11.03
C MET A 31 -0.50 2.51 10.37
N VAL A 32 -1.52 3.17 10.95
CA VAL A 32 -1.97 4.50 10.51
C VAL A 32 -0.86 5.54 10.67
N ARG A 33 -0.18 5.58 11.82
CA ARG A 33 0.94 6.50 12.05
C ARG A 33 2.08 6.29 11.05
N ALA A 34 2.40 5.03 10.73
CA ALA A 34 3.46 4.71 9.78
C ALA A 34 3.11 5.05 8.32
N ALA A 35 1.82 4.97 7.95
CA ALA A 35 1.35 5.31 6.62
C ALA A 35 1.24 6.82 6.37
N GLY A 36 0.99 7.63 7.40
CA GLY A 36 0.76 9.08 7.28
C GLY A 36 1.80 9.86 6.45
N PRO A 37 3.11 9.67 6.66
CA PRO A 37 4.16 10.40 5.94
C PRO A 37 4.22 10.14 4.43
N PHE A 38 3.53 9.11 3.93
CA PHE A 38 3.64 8.66 2.55
C PHE A 38 2.78 9.45 1.55
N ALA A 39 1.83 10.27 2.03
CA ALA A 39 1.09 11.15 1.15
C ALA A 39 2.03 12.19 0.51
N GLY A 40 1.81 12.50 -0.77
CA GLY A 40 2.65 13.42 -1.54
C GLY A 40 3.59 12.73 -2.53
N LEU A 41 4.55 13.51 -3.04
CA LEU A 41 5.54 13.11 -4.05
C LEU A 41 6.78 12.54 -3.35
N HIS A 42 7.12 11.28 -3.63
CA HIS A 42 8.29 10.62 -3.05
C HIS A 42 8.96 9.71 -4.07
N ASP A 43 10.24 9.39 -3.82
CA ASP A 43 10.90 8.26 -4.48
C ASP A 43 10.60 6.97 -3.71
N PHE A 44 9.89 6.05 -4.36
CA PHE A 44 9.49 4.77 -3.79
C PHE A 44 10.49 3.64 -4.09
N ALA A 45 11.73 3.93 -4.49
CA ALA A 45 12.71 2.92 -4.87
C ALA A 45 12.81 1.73 -3.89
N ALA A 46 12.79 1.99 -2.57
CA ALA A 46 12.82 0.95 -1.55
C ALA A 46 11.61 0.00 -1.59
N PHE A 47 10.46 0.46 -2.09
CA PHE A 47 9.20 -0.28 -2.17
C PHE A 47 8.92 -0.84 -3.57
N CYS A 48 9.79 -0.58 -4.54
CA CYS A 48 9.62 -1.00 -5.92
C CYS A 48 10.52 -2.21 -6.23
N LYS A 49 9.99 -3.17 -7.00
CA LYS A 49 10.86 -4.10 -7.72
C LYS A 49 11.49 -3.33 -8.90
N PRO A 50 12.83 -3.31 -9.03
CA PRO A 50 13.50 -2.64 -10.14
C PRO A 50 12.97 -3.10 -11.50
N ARG A 51 12.79 -2.14 -12.41
CA ARG A 51 12.42 -2.38 -13.80
C ARG A 51 13.14 -1.37 -14.67
N GLU A 52 13.85 -1.87 -15.68
CA GLU A 52 14.60 -1.03 -16.61
C GLU A 52 13.69 0.01 -17.29
N GLY A 53 14.17 1.25 -17.38
CA GLY A 53 13.44 2.37 -17.99
C GLY A 53 12.28 2.95 -17.17
N ALA A 54 11.96 2.40 -16.00
CA ALA A 54 10.87 2.90 -15.14
C ALA A 54 11.40 3.83 -14.04
N THR A 55 10.70 4.96 -13.81
CA THR A 55 10.92 5.80 -12.62
C THR A 55 10.17 5.23 -11.42
N THR A 56 10.70 5.42 -10.21
CA THR A 56 10.10 5.06 -8.91
C THR A 56 9.50 6.26 -8.18
N ILE A 57 9.59 7.45 -8.77
CA ILE A 57 9.01 8.69 -8.24
C ILE A 57 7.50 8.70 -8.50
N ARG A 58 6.68 8.69 -7.45
CA ARG A 58 5.21 8.65 -7.54
C ARG A 58 4.56 9.63 -6.59
N THR A 59 3.30 9.96 -6.86
CA THR A 59 2.48 10.75 -5.95
C THR A 59 1.41 9.86 -5.35
N LEU A 60 1.55 9.53 -4.06
CA LEU A 60 0.47 8.93 -3.30
C LEU A 60 -0.49 10.03 -2.86
N GLN A 61 -1.75 9.90 -3.28
CA GLN A 61 -2.83 10.80 -2.88
C GLN A 61 -3.40 10.39 -1.51
N ARG A 62 -3.38 9.08 -1.22
CA ARG A 62 -3.85 8.53 0.06
C ARG A 62 -3.14 7.23 0.34
N PHE A 63 -2.67 7.06 1.57
CA PHE A 63 -2.31 5.77 2.14
C PHE A 63 -2.75 5.74 3.60
N THR A 64 -3.72 4.88 3.91
CA THR A 64 -4.26 4.77 5.27
C THR A 64 -4.71 3.35 5.56
N TRP A 65 -4.78 3.05 6.85
CA TRP A 65 -5.38 1.85 7.38
C TRP A 65 -6.63 2.20 8.18
N GLU A 66 -7.59 1.30 8.19
CA GLU A 66 -8.78 1.41 9.02
C GLU A 66 -9.26 0.02 9.46
N ARG A 67 -10.00 -0.03 10.56
CA ARG A 67 -10.75 -1.21 10.99
C ARG A 67 -12.24 -0.87 11.00
N PRO A 68 -12.97 -1.13 9.90
CA PRO A 68 -14.39 -0.83 9.83
C PRO A 68 -15.15 -1.57 10.94
N GLY A 69 -16.05 -0.87 11.65
CA GLY A 69 -16.83 -1.48 12.72
C GLY A 69 -17.96 -2.38 12.23
N GLN A 70 -18.47 -2.14 11.01
CA GLN A 70 -19.65 -2.81 10.43
C GLN A 70 -19.50 -2.91 8.90
N GLY A 71 -20.40 -3.65 8.26
CA GLY A 71 -20.45 -3.81 6.80
C GLY A 71 -19.63 -4.99 6.29
N ALA A 72 -19.47 -5.07 4.96
CA ALA A 72 -18.82 -6.21 4.32
C ALA A 72 -17.37 -6.43 4.79
N ASP A 73 -16.66 -5.35 5.15
CA ASP A 73 -15.28 -5.40 5.66
C ASP A 73 -15.20 -5.20 7.19
N GLY A 74 -16.33 -5.35 7.91
CA GLY A 74 -16.40 -5.23 9.36
C GLY A 74 -15.41 -6.14 10.07
N GLY A 75 -14.64 -5.59 11.02
CA GLY A 75 -13.64 -6.31 11.79
C GLY A 75 -12.32 -6.57 11.06
N LEU A 76 -12.24 -6.36 9.74
CA LEU A 76 -11.00 -6.47 8.97
C LEU A 76 -10.10 -5.24 9.14
N LEU A 77 -8.81 -5.41 8.90
CA LEU A 77 -7.91 -4.31 8.61
C LEU A 77 -7.87 -4.06 7.11
N VAL A 78 -8.18 -2.82 6.73
CA VAL A 78 -8.33 -2.40 5.34
C VAL A 78 -7.34 -1.29 5.05
N ALA A 79 -6.46 -1.51 4.08
CA ALA A 79 -5.58 -0.48 3.54
C ALA A 79 -6.20 0.15 2.30
N THR A 80 -6.30 1.48 2.30
CA THR A 80 -6.66 2.25 1.11
C THR A 80 -5.42 2.97 0.59
N VAL A 81 -5.03 2.64 -0.64
CA VAL A 81 -3.89 3.25 -1.34
C VAL A 81 -4.38 3.84 -2.65
N VAL A 82 -4.19 5.15 -2.83
CA VAL A 82 -4.58 5.90 -4.02
C VAL A 82 -3.37 6.67 -4.51
N ALA A 83 -3.09 6.60 -5.80
CA ALA A 83 -1.92 7.19 -6.43
C ALA A 83 -2.22 7.63 -7.86
N ASP A 84 -1.37 8.48 -8.40
CA ASP A 84 -1.33 8.77 -9.83
C ASP A 84 -0.87 7.57 -10.67
N ALA A 85 0.07 6.80 -10.15
CA ALA A 85 0.54 5.53 -10.68
C ALA A 85 1.26 4.73 -9.59
N PHE A 86 1.43 3.43 -9.82
CA PHE A 86 2.20 2.54 -8.95
C PHE A 86 3.39 1.95 -9.71
N CYS A 87 4.54 1.80 -9.04
CA CYS A 87 5.64 0.99 -9.57
C CYS A 87 5.37 -0.50 -9.29
N HIS A 88 6.19 -1.38 -9.88
CA HIS A 88 6.04 -2.82 -9.67
C HIS A 88 6.24 -3.18 -8.20
N HIS A 89 5.31 -3.98 -7.64
CA HIS A 89 5.25 -4.41 -6.24
C HIS A 89 4.92 -3.34 -5.19
N MET A 90 4.87 -2.05 -5.56
CA MET A 90 4.72 -0.91 -4.63
C MET A 90 3.72 -1.15 -3.49
N VAL A 91 2.47 -1.44 -3.84
CA VAL A 91 1.38 -1.56 -2.86
C VAL A 91 1.61 -2.73 -1.92
N ARG A 92 2.09 -3.86 -2.44
CA ARG A 92 2.35 -5.06 -1.61
C ARG A 92 3.54 -4.87 -0.68
N ALA A 93 4.55 -4.12 -1.11
CA ALA A 93 5.69 -3.77 -0.27
C ALA A 93 5.29 -2.77 0.82
N LEU A 94 4.52 -1.73 0.49
CA LEU A 94 3.96 -0.78 1.47
C LEU A 94 3.11 -1.51 2.52
N VAL A 95 2.22 -2.41 2.08
CA VAL A 95 1.38 -3.19 2.98
C VAL A 95 2.21 -4.07 3.89
N GLY A 96 3.18 -4.83 3.38
CA GLY A 96 3.93 -5.74 4.24
C GLY A 96 4.90 -5.00 5.18
N ALA A 97 5.39 -3.82 4.81
CA ALA A 97 6.07 -2.92 5.73
C ALA A 97 5.13 -2.43 6.85
N SER A 98 3.89 -2.06 6.53
CA SER A 98 2.88 -1.74 7.55
C SER A 98 2.56 -2.94 8.45
N LEU A 99 2.47 -4.16 7.91
CA LEU A 99 2.26 -5.36 8.71
C LEU A 99 3.40 -5.57 9.71
N ALA A 100 4.66 -5.36 9.31
CA ALA A 100 5.80 -5.45 10.23
C ALA A 100 5.72 -4.41 11.37
N VAL A 101 5.19 -3.21 11.09
CA VAL A 101 4.89 -2.21 12.13
C VAL A 101 3.74 -2.64 13.02
N GLY A 102 2.63 -3.13 12.44
CA GLY A 102 1.46 -3.58 13.20
C GLY A 102 1.76 -4.77 14.12
N GLU A 103 2.72 -5.62 13.73
CA GLU A 103 3.25 -6.72 14.55
C GLU A 103 4.21 -6.24 15.66
N GLY A 104 4.60 -4.96 15.67
CA GLY A 104 5.60 -4.41 16.60
C GLY A 104 7.05 -4.80 16.27
N ARG A 105 7.32 -5.41 15.11
CA ARG A 105 8.70 -5.75 14.68
C ARG A 105 9.50 -4.55 14.23
N ARG A 106 8.82 -3.45 13.90
CA ARG A 106 9.41 -2.19 13.44
C ARG A 106 8.65 -1.02 14.04
N GLU A 107 9.38 0.03 14.37
CA GLU A 107 8.78 1.30 14.80
C GLU A 107 8.07 2.00 13.63
N PRO A 108 7.00 2.77 13.86
CA PRO A 108 6.28 3.48 12.80
C PRO A 108 7.17 4.38 11.91
N ALA A 109 8.19 5.01 12.50
CA ALA A 109 9.13 5.88 11.79
C ALA A 109 10.03 5.13 10.78
N TRP A 110 10.20 3.81 10.94
CA TRP A 110 11.06 3.00 10.07
C TRP A 110 10.62 3.06 8.61
N MET A 111 9.31 3.01 8.34
CA MET A 111 8.80 3.08 6.98
C MET A 111 9.19 4.40 6.28
N GLY A 112 9.10 5.52 6.99
CA GLY A 112 9.50 6.83 6.47
C GLY A 112 11.00 6.91 6.19
N ALA A 113 11.85 6.30 7.03
CA ALA A 113 13.29 6.25 6.81
C ALA A 113 13.69 5.51 5.51
N LEU A 114 12.88 4.55 5.04
CA LEU A 114 13.09 3.86 3.77
C LEU A 114 12.89 4.78 2.56
N LEU A 115 12.03 5.80 2.66
CA LEU A 115 11.85 6.80 1.60
C LEU A 115 13.08 7.70 1.46
N THR A 116 13.82 7.94 2.56
CA THR A 116 15.00 8.83 2.56
C THR A 116 16.30 8.10 2.18
N GLY A 117 16.20 6.90 1.60
CA GLY A 117 17.36 6.17 1.08
C GLY A 117 18.15 5.35 2.12
N VAL A 118 17.61 5.16 3.32
CA VAL A 118 18.18 4.16 4.24
C VAL A 118 17.99 2.78 3.60
N ARG A 119 19.10 2.09 3.32
CA ARG A 119 19.07 0.72 2.79
C ARG A 119 18.41 -0.20 3.81
N GLY A 120 17.11 -0.45 3.64
CA GLY A 120 16.37 -1.48 4.36
C GLY A 120 16.03 -2.62 3.41
N ASP A 121 16.17 -3.85 3.90
CA ASP A 121 15.74 -5.03 3.17
C ASP A 121 14.22 -5.23 3.38
N LEU A 122 13.46 -5.09 2.29
CA LEU A 122 12.03 -5.39 2.22
C LEU A 122 11.73 -6.74 1.54
N SER A 123 12.75 -7.53 1.19
CA SER A 123 12.58 -8.80 0.48
C SER A 123 11.69 -9.79 1.23
N GLU A 124 11.74 -9.76 2.56
CA GLU A 124 10.91 -10.58 3.46
C GLU A 124 9.51 -9.96 3.75
N ALA A 125 9.28 -8.71 3.33
CA ALA A 125 8.10 -7.93 3.68
C ALA A 125 7.10 -7.78 2.52
N LEU A 126 7.12 -8.67 1.51
CA LEU A 126 6.16 -8.58 0.42
C LEU A 126 4.82 -9.26 0.80
N ALA A 127 3.78 -8.44 1.01
CA ALA A 127 2.47 -8.96 1.40
C ALA A 127 1.87 -9.90 0.32
N PRO A 128 1.06 -10.93 0.69
CA PRO A 128 0.44 -11.83 -0.29
C PRO A 128 -0.41 -11.08 -1.34
N PRO A 129 -0.46 -11.53 -2.60
CA PRO A 129 -1.15 -10.78 -3.65
C PRO A 129 -2.67 -10.82 -3.52
N HIS A 130 -3.24 -11.90 -2.98
CA HIS A 130 -4.67 -12.15 -2.96
C HIS A 130 -5.45 -11.18 -2.05
N GLY A 131 -4.78 -10.48 -1.12
CA GLY A 131 -5.43 -9.43 -0.33
C GLY A 131 -5.67 -8.13 -1.10
N LEU A 132 -5.03 -7.95 -2.26
CA LEU A 132 -5.05 -6.72 -3.05
C LEU A 132 -6.19 -6.74 -4.08
N THR A 133 -7.03 -5.71 -4.06
CA THR A 133 -8.12 -5.49 -5.02
C THR A 133 -8.00 -4.09 -5.62
N LEU A 134 -8.12 -3.99 -6.95
CA LEU A 134 -8.30 -2.72 -7.65
C LEU A 134 -9.78 -2.32 -7.56
N GLU A 135 -10.08 -1.27 -6.81
CA GLU A 135 -11.48 -0.83 -6.57
C GLU A 135 -11.96 0.19 -7.59
N ALA A 136 -11.09 1.12 -8.01
CA ALA A 136 -11.47 2.20 -8.90
C ALA A 136 -10.29 2.69 -9.74
N VAL A 137 -10.62 3.21 -10.92
CA VAL A 137 -9.72 3.99 -11.77
C VAL A 137 -10.46 5.26 -12.14
N ALA A 138 -9.92 6.41 -11.75
CA ALA A 138 -10.50 7.71 -12.09
C ALA A 138 -9.94 8.18 -13.44
N TYR A 139 -10.84 8.58 -14.34
CA TYR A 139 -10.49 9.19 -15.61
C TYR A 139 -10.87 10.68 -15.58
N PRO A 140 -10.03 11.57 -16.13
CA PRO A 140 -10.43 12.95 -16.36
C PRO A 140 -11.49 13.00 -17.46
N PRO A 141 -12.13 14.17 -17.69
CA PRO A 141 -13.00 14.38 -18.84
C PRO A 141 -12.32 14.03 -20.17
N ASP A 142 -13.10 13.62 -21.17
CA ASP A 142 -12.60 13.13 -22.47
C ASP A 142 -11.63 14.09 -23.17
N ALA A 143 -11.83 15.40 -23.03
CA ALA A 143 -10.95 16.42 -23.60
C ALA A 143 -9.53 16.42 -22.98
N GLU A 144 -9.37 15.92 -21.77
CA GLU A 144 -8.11 15.92 -21.00
C GLU A 144 -7.42 14.55 -20.95
N LEU A 145 -8.09 13.51 -21.45
CA LEU A 145 -7.65 12.12 -21.40
C LEU A 145 -6.29 11.92 -22.09
N ALA A 146 -6.08 12.55 -23.25
CA ALA A 146 -4.82 12.47 -24.00
C ALA A 146 -3.65 13.15 -23.25
N ALA A 147 -3.89 14.31 -22.65
CA ALA A 147 -2.90 15.02 -21.86
C ALA A 147 -2.51 14.22 -20.60
N ARG A 148 -3.49 13.64 -19.91
CA ARG A 148 -3.27 12.80 -18.73
C ARG A 148 -2.46 11.55 -19.04
N ALA A 149 -2.76 10.86 -20.14
CA ALA A 149 -2.01 9.68 -20.58
C ALA A 149 -0.52 10.01 -20.82
N THR A 150 -0.24 11.18 -21.40
CA THR A 150 1.13 11.66 -21.61
C THR A 150 1.83 11.92 -20.27
N GLN A 151 1.16 12.60 -19.33
CA GLN A 151 1.72 12.92 -18.01
C GLN A 151 2.00 11.66 -17.15
N THR A 152 1.17 10.62 -17.24
CA THR A 152 1.37 9.35 -16.54
C THR A 152 2.53 8.53 -17.13
N ARG A 153 2.75 8.61 -18.45
CA ARG A 153 3.83 7.88 -19.15
C ARG A 153 5.16 8.63 -19.15
N ALA A 154 5.14 9.96 -18.97
CA ALA A 154 6.34 10.78 -18.95
C ALA A 154 7.29 10.32 -17.84
N ARG A 155 8.56 10.13 -18.20
CA ARG A 155 9.61 9.86 -17.23
C ARG A 155 9.80 11.13 -16.38
N ARG A 156 9.51 11.03 -15.09
CA ARG A 156 9.82 12.10 -14.14
C ARG A 156 11.31 12.06 -13.86
N GLU A 157 12.00 13.13 -14.23
CA GLU A 157 13.38 13.38 -13.86
C GLU A 157 13.37 13.98 -12.46
N GLY A 158 14.14 13.38 -11.56
CA GLY A 158 14.34 13.84 -10.18
C GLY A 158 15.57 14.74 -10.10
#